data_AF-A0A4U9HE79-F1
#
_entry.id   AF-A0A4U9HE79-F1
#
_cell.length_a   1.000
_cell.length_b   1.000
_cell.length_c   1.000
_cell.angle_alpha   90.00
_cell.angle_beta   90.00
_cell.angle_gamma   90.00
#
_symmetry.space_group_name_H-M   'P 1'
#
loop_
_entity.id
_entity.type
_entity.pdbx_description
1 polymer ?
#
loop_
_entity_poly.entity_id
_entity_poly.type
_entity_poly.pdbx_seq_one_letter_code
_entity_poly.pdbx_strand_id
1 'polypeptide(L)'
;MAVSRRSAPSATIWPTGVDNGALAQLLNAAQQAQNEIMIFVSNRGCVQIFTGQIERLLPQNGWLNVFNRRFTLHLIADAIAESWITRKPTKDGIVTSLELFAADGTQIAQLYGQRSEGQPEQTLWREQIAALQTRGIAA
;
A
#
# COMPACT_ATOMS: atom_id res chain seq x y z
N MET A 1 8.80 -47.69 -7.87
CA MET A 1 7.82 -46.63 -7.58
C MET A 1 8.51 -45.56 -6.75
N ALA A 2 8.90 -44.45 -7.36
CA ALA A 2 9.51 -43.33 -6.64
C ALA A 2 8.41 -42.43 -6.07
N VAL A 3 8.40 -42.26 -4.74
CA VAL A 3 7.51 -41.32 -4.05
C VAL A 3 7.93 -39.91 -4.46
N SER A 4 7.05 -39.26 -5.22
CA SER A 4 7.14 -37.85 -5.58
C SER A 4 7.31 -37.02 -4.31
N ARG A 5 8.48 -36.38 -4.17
CA ARG A 5 8.72 -35.38 -3.13
C ARG A 5 7.81 -34.20 -3.46
N ARG A 6 6.73 -34.05 -2.68
CA ARG A 6 5.91 -32.83 -2.72
C ARG A 6 6.83 -31.65 -2.45
N SER A 7 6.90 -30.74 -3.41
CA SER A 7 7.55 -29.44 -3.29
C SER A 7 7.06 -28.73 -2.03
N ALA A 8 7.99 -28.19 -1.24
CA ALA A 8 7.71 -27.44 -0.02
C ALA A 8 6.77 -26.25 -0.30
N PRO A 9 5.91 -25.85 0.65
CA PRO A 9 5.10 -24.65 0.49
C PRO A 9 6.01 -23.41 0.43
N SER A 10 5.64 -22.48 -0.45
CA SER A 10 6.24 -21.17 -0.70
C SER A 10 6.71 -20.49 0.58
N ALA A 11 7.91 -19.91 0.58
CA ALA A 11 8.45 -19.12 1.69
C ALA A 11 7.41 -18.13 2.22
N THR A 12 7.08 -18.22 3.50
CA THR A 12 6.18 -17.28 4.17
C THR A 12 6.81 -15.89 4.14
N ILE A 13 6.19 -14.96 3.41
CA ILE A 13 6.62 -13.56 3.40
C ILE A 13 5.90 -12.84 4.54
N TRP A 14 6.64 -12.51 5.59
CA TRP A 14 6.11 -11.78 6.73
C TRP A 14 5.88 -10.30 6.38
N PRO A 15 4.80 -9.67 6.89
CA PRO A 15 4.62 -8.23 6.79
C PRO A 15 5.83 -7.47 7.34
N THR A 16 6.21 -6.38 6.69
CA THR A 16 7.33 -5.53 7.12
C THR A 16 6.79 -4.22 7.66
N GLY A 17 7.05 -3.91 8.93
CA GLY A 17 6.64 -2.65 9.54
C GLY A 17 7.46 -1.47 8.99
N VAL A 18 6.79 -0.36 8.68
CA VAL A 18 7.40 0.88 8.18
C VAL A 18 6.98 2.09 8.98
N ASP A 19 7.72 3.19 8.86
CA ASP A 19 7.39 4.44 9.54
C ASP A 19 5.98 4.94 9.17
N ASN A 20 5.27 5.62 10.10
CA ASN A 20 3.91 6.11 9.82
C ASN A 20 3.88 7.27 8.81
N GLY A 21 5.02 7.93 8.57
CA GLY A 21 5.22 8.85 7.46
C GLY A 21 5.22 8.18 6.09
N ALA A 22 5.22 6.85 6.00
CA ALA A 22 5.27 6.10 4.74
C ALA A 22 4.15 6.49 3.77
N LEU A 23 2.93 6.75 4.25
CA LEU A 23 1.83 7.19 3.39
C LEU A 23 2.17 8.51 2.68
N ALA A 24 2.64 9.50 3.42
CA ALA A 24 2.98 10.81 2.86
C ALA A 24 4.16 10.71 1.89
N GLN A 25 5.18 9.92 2.24
CA GLN A 25 6.30 9.65 1.34
C GLN A 25 5.84 9.00 0.03
N LEU A 26 4.99 7.97 0.12
CA LEU A 26 4.53 7.21 -1.03
C LEU A 26 3.61 8.01 -1.95
N LEU A 27 2.67 8.78 -1.38
CA LEU A 27 1.79 9.65 -2.17
C LEU A 27 2.56 10.80 -2.83
N ASN A 28 3.57 11.37 -2.18
CA ASN A 28 4.46 12.35 -2.81
C ASN A 28 5.24 11.72 -3.98
N ALA A 29 5.81 10.52 -3.79
CA ALA A 29 6.54 9.83 -4.85
C ALA A 29 5.64 9.50 -6.05
N ALA A 30 4.43 9.02 -5.80
CA ALA A 30 3.44 8.75 -6.85
C ALA A 30 2.98 10.03 -7.57
N GLN A 31 2.79 11.13 -6.82
CA GLN A 31 2.45 12.44 -7.40
C GLN A 31 3.61 13.00 -8.24
N GLN A 32 4.87 12.84 -7.84
CA GLN A 32 6.00 13.31 -8.64
C GLN A 32 6.21 12.49 -9.91
N ALA A 33 6.07 11.17 -9.80
CA ALA A 33 6.29 10.25 -10.91
C ALA A 33 5.07 10.10 -11.84
N GLN A 34 3.89 10.59 -11.43
CA GLN A 34 2.64 10.47 -12.16
C GLN A 34 2.32 9.02 -12.58
N ASN A 35 2.69 8.02 -11.77
CA ASN A 35 2.20 6.67 -11.96
C ASN A 35 0.80 6.48 -11.36
N GLU A 36 0.01 5.61 -11.99
CA GLU A 36 -1.29 5.24 -11.46
C GLU A 36 -1.14 4.34 -10.24
N ILE A 37 -1.88 4.69 -9.19
CA ILE A 37 -2.00 3.90 -7.97
C ILE A 37 -3.46 3.57 -7.71
N MET A 38 -3.69 2.65 -6.79
CA MET A 38 -5.00 2.32 -6.27
C MET A 38 -5.05 2.64 -4.78
N ILE A 39 -6.13 3.29 -4.33
CA ILE A 39 -6.38 3.59 -2.92
C ILE A 39 -7.71 2.95 -2.54
N PHE A 40 -7.66 2.00 -1.61
CA PHE A 40 -8.81 1.33 -1.03
C PHE A 40 -9.15 1.97 0.31
N VAL A 41 -10.39 2.41 0.45
CA VAL A 41 -10.96 2.85 1.74
C VAL A 41 -12.21 2.02 1.97
N SER A 42 -12.34 1.45 3.16
CA SER A 42 -13.40 0.49 3.46
C SER A 42 -14.04 0.74 4.82
N ASN A 43 -15.27 0.24 4.94
CA ASN A 43 -15.94 0.01 6.21
C ASN A 43 -16.64 -1.36 6.16
N ARG A 44 -17.40 -1.69 7.18
CA ARG A 44 -18.08 -3.01 7.29
C ARG A 44 -19.01 -3.34 6.12
N GLY A 45 -19.57 -2.34 5.44
CA GLY A 45 -20.58 -2.54 4.38
C GLY A 45 -20.11 -2.20 2.97
N CYS A 46 -18.96 -1.53 2.80
CA CYS A 46 -18.54 -1.03 1.50
C CYS A 46 -17.02 -0.90 1.42
N VAL A 47 -16.50 -1.16 0.22
CA VAL A 47 -15.13 -0.81 -0.17
C VAL A 47 -15.24 0.11 -1.39
N GLN A 48 -14.59 1.27 -1.30
CA GLN A 48 -14.45 2.18 -2.43
C GLN A 48 -12.99 2.19 -2.87
N ILE A 49 -12.79 2.18 -4.19
CA ILE A 49 -11.47 2.08 -4.81
C ILE A 49 -11.30 3.28 -5.73
N PHE A 50 -10.28 4.08 -5.46
CA PHE A 50 -9.74 5.01 -6.43
C PHE A 50 -8.65 4.32 -7.24
N THR A 51 -8.62 4.54 -8.55
CA THR A 51 -7.51 4.15 -9.44
C THR A 51 -7.16 5.33 -10.31
N GLY A 52 -5.89 5.74 -10.30
CA GLY A 52 -5.39 6.81 -11.15
C GLY A 52 -4.14 7.49 -10.58
N GLN A 53 -3.70 8.55 -11.26
CA GLN A 53 -2.59 9.39 -10.83
C GLN A 53 -3.02 10.36 -9.73
N ILE A 54 -2.09 10.83 -8.91
CA ILE A 54 -2.35 11.86 -7.90
C ILE A 54 -2.10 13.23 -8.53
N GLU A 55 -3.14 14.08 -8.60
CA GLU A 55 -3.04 15.42 -9.20
C GLU A 55 -2.43 16.41 -8.19
N ARG A 56 -2.98 16.46 -6.98
CA ARG A 56 -2.53 17.36 -5.91
C ARG A 56 -2.57 16.69 -4.54
N LEU A 57 -1.47 16.81 -3.80
CA LEU A 57 -1.35 16.38 -2.41
C LEU A 57 -1.21 17.61 -1.50
N LEU A 58 -1.95 17.65 -0.39
CA LEU A 58 -1.92 18.75 0.57
C LEU A 58 -1.93 18.22 2.02
N PRO A 59 -0.77 18.18 2.69
CA PRO A 59 -0.70 17.99 4.14
C PRO A 59 -1.16 19.25 4.88
N GLN A 60 -2.03 19.12 5.89
CA GLN A 60 -2.50 20.24 6.69
C GLN A 60 -2.96 19.77 8.08
N ASN A 61 -2.35 20.30 9.15
CA ASN A 61 -2.80 20.13 10.55
C ASN A 61 -3.15 18.67 10.93
N GLY A 62 -2.24 17.72 10.66
CA GLY A 62 -2.46 16.30 10.97
C GLY A 62 -3.28 15.53 9.92
N TRP A 63 -3.78 16.21 8.88
CA TRP A 63 -4.45 15.60 7.73
C TRP A 63 -3.51 15.48 6.54
N LEU A 64 -3.76 14.46 5.73
CA LEU A 64 -3.21 14.29 4.39
C LEU A 64 -4.37 14.22 3.39
N ASN A 65 -4.36 15.15 2.44
CA ASN A 65 -5.46 15.33 1.50
C ASN A 65 -5.00 15.12 0.06
N VAL A 66 -5.76 14.36 -0.71
CA VAL A 66 -5.60 14.25 -2.17
C VAL A 66 -6.75 14.98 -2.84
N PHE A 67 -6.44 15.84 -3.80
CA PHE A 67 -7.42 16.54 -4.61
C PHE A 67 -7.16 16.27 -6.09
N ASN A 68 -8.00 15.44 -6.67
CA ASN A 68 -8.12 15.25 -8.11
C ASN A 68 -9.47 15.80 -8.57
N ARG A 69 -9.59 16.09 -9.87
CA ARG A 69 -10.86 16.59 -10.46
C ARG A 69 -12.08 15.73 -10.15
N ARG A 70 -11.92 14.41 -10.00
CA ARG A 70 -13.01 13.44 -9.77
C ARG A 70 -12.84 12.60 -8.50
N PHE A 71 -11.86 12.93 -7.67
CA PHE A 71 -11.55 12.16 -6.47
C PHE A 71 -10.97 13.07 -5.40
N THR A 72 -11.46 12.92 -4.18
CA THR A 72 -10.90 13.59 -3.02
C THR A 72 -10.70 12.57 -1.91
N LEU A 73 -9.52 12.61 -1.29
CA LEU A 73 -9.23 11.86 -0.06
C LEU A 73 -8.97 12.84 1.06
N HIS A 74 -9.57 12.59 2.22
CA HIS A 74 -9.22 13.20 3.49
C HIS A 74 -8.83 12.09 4.45
N LEU A 75 -7.57 12.05 4.86
CA LEU A 75 -7.07 11.05 5.79
C LEU A 75 -6.42 11.75 6.99
N ILE A 76 -6.84 11.39 8.21
CA ILE A 76 -6.21 11.87 9.44
C ILE A 76 -4.91 11.11 9.60
N ALA A 77 -3.80 11.67 9.12
CA ALA A 77 -2.49 10.99 9.11
C ALA A 77 -2.03 10.67 10.54
N ASP A 78 -2.34 11.54 11.50
CA ASP A 78 -2.02 11.35 12.91
C ASP A 78 -2.78 10.17 13.55
N ALA A 79 -3.84 9.67 12.92
CA ALA A 79 -4.58 8.49 13.39
C ALA A 79 -3.91 7.16 12.98
N ILE A 80 -2.88 7.20 12.13
CA ILE A 80 -2.13 6.01 11.73
C ILE A 80 -1.27 5.57 12.92
N ALA A 81 -1.62 4.44 13.53
CA ALA A 81 -0.81 3.81 14.57
C ALA A 81 0.24 2.88 13.95
N GLU A 82 -0.15 2.13 12.92
CA GLU A 82 0.72 1.17 12.26
C GLU A 82 0.64 1.26 10.74
N SER A 83 1.80 1.08 10.11
CA SER A 83 1.97 1.02 8.66
C SER A 83 2.75 -0.24 8.30
N TRP A 84 2.21 -1.04 7.39
CA TRP A 84 2.77 -2.33 7.03
C TRP A 84 2.90 -2.48 5.52
N ILE A 85 4.05 -2.99 5.06
CA ILE A 85 4.19 -3.52 3.71
C ILE A 85 3.79 -5.00 3.74
N THR A 86 2.82 -5.38 2.92
CA THR A 86 2.47 -6.81 2.73
C THR A 86 2.74 -7.25 1.30
N ARG A 87 3.07 -8.53 1.11
CA ARG A 87 3.40 -9.13 -0.18
C ARG A 87 2.61 -10.40 -0.35
N LYS A 88 1.64 -10.39 -1.26
CA LYS A 88 0.70 -11.49 -1.48
C LYS A 88 1.04 -12.18 -2.80
N PRO A 89 1.35 -13.50 -2.79
CA PRO A 89 1.52 -14.25 -4.03
C PRO A 89 0.21 -14.31 -4.82
N THR A 90 0.30 -14.08 -6.12
CA THR A 90 -0.81 -14.23 -7.07
C THR A 90 -0.35 -15.08 -8.25
N LYS A 91 -1.29 -15.47 -9.13
CA LYS A 91 -0.96 -16.18 -10.39
C LYS A 91 0.00 -15.36 -11.28
N ASP A 92 -0.02 -14.04 -11.16
CA ASP A 92 0.71 -13.09 -12.00
C ASP A 92 1.99 -12.55 -11.31
N GLY A 93 2.39 -13.15 -10.18
CA GLY A 93 3.54 -12.74 -9.37
C GLY A 93 3.17 -12.18 -8.00
N ILE A 94 4.13 -11.54 -7.34
CA ILE A 94 3.89 -10.88 -6.05
C ILE A 94 3.13 -9.57 -6.27
N VAL A 95 2.15 -9.30 -5.42
CA VAL A 95 1.48 -8.00 -5.31
C VAL A 95 1.80 -7.41 -3.95
N THR A 96 2.33 -6.20 -3.96
CA THR A 96 2.80 -5.48 -2.78
C THR A 96 1.83 -4.37 -2.41
N SER A 97 1.46 -4.25 -1.13
CA SER A 97 0.62 -3.17 -0.60
C SER A 97 1.29 -2.42 0.54
N LEU A 98 0.90 -1.15 0.69
CA LEU A 98 1.00 -0.42 1.97
C LEU A 98 -0.36 -0.48 2.65
N GLU A 99 -0.42 -0.97 3.88
CA GLU A 99 -1.65 -1.09 4.67
C GLU A 99 -1.52 -0.26 5.97
N LEU A 100 -2.55 0.53 6.26
CA LEU A 100 -2.57 1.49 7.37
C LEU A 100 -3.62 1.11 8.39
N PHE A 101 -3.26 1.14 9.67
CA PHE A 101 -4.14 0.75 10.77
C PHE A 101 -4.15 1.81 11.87
N ALA A 102 -5.33 2.05 12.43
CA ALA A 102 -5.53 2.84 13.63
C ALA A 102 -5.18 2.04 14.88
N ALA A 103 -5.08 2.72 16.04
CA ALA A 103 -4.70 2.10 17.31
C ALA A 103 -5.66 1.00 17.79
N ASP A 104 -6.92 1.03 17.35
CA ASP A 104 -7.93 0.01 17.65
C ASP A 104 -7.92 -1.17 16.67
N GLY A 105 -6.98 -1.18 15.71
CA GLY A 105 -6.89 -2.18 14.65
C GLY A 105 -7.80 -1.90 13.45
N THR A 106 -8.54 -0.79 13.44
CA THR A 106 -9.33 -0.40 12.26
C THR A 106 -8.41 -0.14 11.07
N GLN A 107 -8.69 -0.79 9.94
CA GLN A 107 -7.97 -0.52 8.70
C GLN A 107 -8.40 0.83 8.12
N ILE A 108 -7.46 1.76 8.03
CA ILE A 108 -7.70 3.13 7.55
C ILE A 108 -7.74 3.14 6.02
N ALA A 109 -6.70 2.59 5.38
CA ALA A 109 -6.61 2.49 3.93
C ALA A 109 -5.58 1.42 3.51
N GLN A 110 -5.68 0.99 2.26
CA GLN A 110 -4.65 0.20 1.59
C GLN A 110 -4.28 0.84 0.26
N LEU A 111 -2.99 0.82 -0.09
CA LEU A 111 -2.48 1.37 -1.33
C LEU A 111 -1.75 0.29 -2.13
N TYR A 112 -1.93 0.33 -3.44
CA TYR A 112 -1.32 -0.56 -4.42
C TYR A 112 -0.87 0.24 -5.65
N GLY A 113 0.10 -0.28 -6.41
CA GLY A 113 0.30 0.18 -7.78
C GLY A 113 -0.87 -0.27 -8.66
N GLN A 114 -1.27 0.53 -9.63
CA GLN A 114 -2.27 0.10 -10.61
C GLN A 114 -1.77 -1.18 -11.32
N ARG A 115 -2.69 -2.11 -11.51
CA ARG A 115 -2.50 -3.27 -12.37
C ARG A 115 -3.84 -3.74 -12.94
N SER A 116 -3.76 -4.40 -14.09
CA SER A 116 -4.87 -5.15 -14.67
C SER A 116 -4.70 -6.65 -14.39
N GLU A 117 -5.77 -7.43 -14.57
CA GLU A 117 -5.68 -8.88 -14.46
C GLU A 117 -4.71 -9.46 -15.48
N GLY A 118 -3.90 -10.46 -15.09
CA GLY A 118 -2.91 -11.06 -15.98
C GLY A 118 -1.61 -10.27 -16.11
N GLN A 119 -1.48 -9.14 -15.42
CA GLN A 119 -0.29 -8.29 -15.45
C GLN A 119 0.42 -8.28 -14.09
N PRO A 120 1.77 -8.29 -14.08
CA PRO A 120 2.54 -8.15 -12.85
C PRO A 120 2.36 -6.76 -12.24
N GLU A 121 2.75 -6.60 -10.97
CA GLU A 121 2.77 -5.28 -10.34
C GLU A 121 3.74 -4.32 -11.05
N GLN A 122 3.37 -3.04 -11.08
CA GLN A 122 4.15 -1.99 -11.72
C GLN A 122 5.55 -1.90 -11.07
N THR A 123 6.61 -1.90 -11.90
CA THR A 123 7.99 -1.80 -11.39
C THR A 123 8.21 -0.54 -10.56
N LEU A 124 7.70 0.60 -11.00
CA LEU A 124 7.85 1.86 -10.29
C LEU A 124 7.19 1.82 -8.90
N TRP A 125 6.04 1.17 -8.77
CA TRP A 125 5.43 0.95 -7.46
C TRP A 125 6.34 0.15 -6.52
N ARG A 126 7.00 -0.90 -7.02
CA ARG A 126 7.94 -1.69 -6.22
C ARG A 126 9.12 -0.86 -5.75
N GLU A 127 9.67 -0.02 -6.62
CA GLU A 127 10.78 0.88 -6.30
C GLU A 127 10.36 1.92 -5.25
N GLN A 128 9.18 2.50 -5.39
CA GLN A 128 8.60 3.44 -4.43
C GLN A 128 8.39 2.79 -3.05
N ILE A 129 7.90 1.54 -3.01
CA ILE A 129 7.77 0.78 -1.76
C ILE A 129 9.14 0.45 -1.16
N ALA A 130 10.13 0.07 -1.97
CA ALA A 130 11.46 -0.27 -1.49
C ALA A 130 12.21 0.92 -0.88
N ALA A 131 11.84 2.15 -1.26
CA ALA A 131 12.39 3.37 -0.70
C ALA A 131 11.78 3.77 0.65
N LEU A 132 10.75 3.07 1.14
CA LEU A 132 10.15 3.35 2.44
C LEU A 132 11.08 2.92 3.57
N GLN A 133 11.14 3.75 4.61
CA GLN A 133 11.97 3.47 5.78
C GLN A 133 11.31 2.37 6.63
N THR A 134 12.02 1.25 6.79
CA THR A 134 11.58 0.18 7.68
C THR A 134 11.67 0.64 9.13
N ARG A 135 10.69 0.25 9.95
CA ARG A 135 10.86 0.37 11.40
C ARG A 135 11.97 -0.60 11.77
N GLY A 136 13.09 -0.07 12.26
CA GLY A 136 14.12 -0.90 12.85
C GLY A 136 13.47 -1.74 13.96
N ILE A 137 13.75 -3.04 13.99
CA ILE A 137 13.45 -3.85 15.16
C ILE A 137 14.37 -3.29 16.25
N ALA A 138 13.81 -2.55 17.20
CA ALA A 138 14.54 -2.24 18.43
C ALA A 138 14.90 -3.59 19.07
N ALA A 139 16.20 -3.87 19.14
CA ALA A 139 16.76 -5.06 19.76
C ALA A 139 16.44 -5.11 21.26
#